data_AF-A0A7K4W1P4-F1
#
_entry.id   AF-A0A7K4W1P4-F1
#
_cell.length_a   1.000
_cell.length_b   1.000
_cell.length_c   1.000
_cell.angle_alpha   90.00
_cell.angle_beta   90.00
_cell.angle_gamma   90.00
#
_symmetry.space_group_name_H-M   'P 1'
#
loop_
_entity.id
_entity.type
_entity.pdbx_description
1 polymer ?
#
loop_
_entity_poly.entity_id
_entity_poly.type
_entity_poly.pdbx_seq_one_letter_code
_entity_poly.pdbx_strand_id
1 'polypeptide(L)' 'FSGRPVPTAVWSKADANLSLRADIQTTDSFSTLTVEECNRNDAGKYVFTVE' A
#
# COMPACT_ATOMS: atom_id res chain seq x y z
N PHE A 1 21.22 -0.91 -7.84
CA PHE A 1 20.66 0.31 -8.44
C PHE A 1 19.33 0.57 -7.75
N SER A 2 19.26 1.54 -6.83
CA SER A 2 17.99 2.12 -6.40
C SER A 2 17.75 3.38 -7.24
N GLY A 3 16.50 3.62 -7.65
CA GLY A 3 16.12 4.83 -8.36
C GLY A 3 16.59 6.06 -7.57
N ARG A 4 17.09 7.07 -8.28
CA ARG A 4 17.35 8.40 -7.71
C ARG A 4 16.44 9.38 -8.44
N PRO A 5 15.49 10.03 -7.75
CA PRO A 5 15.17 9.90 -6.31
C PRO A 5 14.63 8.52 -5.92
N VAL A 6 14.65 8.22 -4.61
CA VAL A 6 14.08 6.97 -4.07
C VAL A 6 12.62 6.90 -4.51
N PRO A 7 12.19 5.80 -5.16
CA PRO A 7 10.84 5.69 -5.67
C PRO A 7 9.83 5.78 -4.52
N THR A 8 8.80 6.61 -4.70
CA THR A 8 7.72 6.75 -3.71
C THR A 8 6.63 5.75 -4.01
N ALA A 9 6.42 4.80 -3.08
CA ALA A 9 5.43 3.75 -3.22
C ALA A 9 4.15 4.15 -2.48
N VAL A 10 3.04 4.27 -3.21
CA VAL A 10 1.75 4.73 -2.67
C VAL A 10 0.68 3.67 -2.91
N TRP A 11 -0.02 3.30 -1.84
CA TRP A 11 -1.19 2.44 -1.90
C TRP A 11 -2.46 3.26 -1.70
N SER A 12 -3.50 2.93 -2.46
CA SER A 12 -4.83 3.53 -2.30
C SER A 12 -5.94 2.51 -2.53
N LYS A 13 -7.09 2.76 -1.88
CA LYS A 13 -8.34 2.03 -2.08
C LYS A 13 -9.47 3.05 -2.11
N ALA A 14 -10.34 2.98 -3.12
CA ALA A 14 -11.38 4.00 -3.33
C ALA A 14 -12.35 4.09 -2.15
N ASP A 15 -12.68 2.94 -1.56
CA ASP A 15 -13.73 2.82 -0.55
C ASP A 15 -13.18 2.73 0.88
N ALA A 16 -11.87 2.89 1.09
CA ALA A 16 -11.27 2.73 2.41
C ALA A 16 -10.02 3.58 2.62
N ASN A 17 -9.89 4.14 3.82
CA ASN A 17 -8.65 4.77 4.26
C ASN A 17 -7.67 3.71 4.77
N LEU A 18 -6.62 3.45 3.97
CA LEU A 18 -5.65 2.40 4.26
C LEU A 18 -4.80 2.69 5.48
N SER A 19 -4.54 3.95 5.85
CA SER A 19 -3.72 4.27 7.03
C SER A 19 -4.38 3.89 8.36
N LEU A 20 -5.69 3.68 8.36
CA LEU A 20 -6.46 3.24 9.53
C LEU A 20 -6.73 1.74 9.51
N ARG A 21 -6.59 1.08 8.35
CA ARG A 21 -7.01 -0.32 8.16
C ARG A 21 -5.88 -1.28 7.86
N ALA A 22 -4.79 -0.79 7.31
CA ALA A 22 -3.67 -1.60 6.86
C ALA A 22 -2.35 -1.01 7.37
N ASP A 23 -1.41 -1.88 7.69
CA ASP A 23 -0.02 -1.50 7.85
C ASP A 23 0.66 -1.49 6.48
N ILE A 24 1.30 -0.38 6.12
CA ILE A 24 2.03 -0.24 4.86
C ILE A 24 3.49 -0.08 5.18
N GLN A 25 4.28 -1.07 4.79
CA GLN A 25 5.72 -1.05 4.93
C GLN A 25 6.37 -0.88 3.56
N THR A 26 7.09 0.22 3.37
CA THR A 26 7.86 0.48 2.15
C THR A 26 9.34 0.48 2.48
N THR A 27 10.11 -0.21 1.65
CA THR A 27 11.56 -0.27 1.63
C THR A 27 12.06 0.19 0.26
N ASP A 28 13.37 0.33 0.09
CA ASP A 28 13.98 0.78 -1.18
C ASP A 28 13.66 -0.12 -2.40
N SER A 29 13.18 -1.34 -2.18
CA SER A 29 12.94 -2.33 -3.24
C SER A 29 11.58 -3.03 -3.16
N PHE A 30 10.87 -2.89 -2.05
CA PHE A 30 9.60 -3.58 -1.81
C PHE A 30 8.61 -2.68 -1.08
N SER A 31 7.34 -2.80 -1.42
CA SER A 31 6.24 -2.20 -0.66
C SER A 31 5.20 -3.29 -0.36
N THR A 32 4.84 -3.41 0.90
CA THR A 32 3.93 -4.42 1.44
C THR A 32 2.77 -3.74 2.12
N LEU A 33 1.55 -4.22 1.86
CA LEU A 33 0.33 -3.81 2.54
C LEU A 33 -0.24 -5.02 3.29
N THR A 34 -0.41 -4.89 4.60
CA THR A 34 -0.92 -5.95 5.48
C THR A 34 -2.24 -5.52 6.11
N VAL A 35 -3.30 -6.29 5.92
CA VAL A 35 -4.61 -6.08 6.58
C VAL A 35 -4.83 -7.18 7.61
N GLU A 36 -4.80 -6.82 8.88
CA GLU A 36 -5.13 -7.73 9.97
C GLU A 36 -6.65 -7.83 10.19
N GLU A 37 -7.11 -9.00 10.66
CA GLU A 37 -8.53 -9.28 10.89
C GLU A 37 -9.42 -8.97 9.67
N CYS A 38 -8.99 -9.40 8.49
CA CYS A 38 -9.69 -9.20 7.22
C CYS A 38 -11.18 -9.57 7.30
N ASN A 39 -12.04 -8.66 6.82
CA ASN A 39 -13.46 -8.85 6.65
C ASN A 39 -13.92 -8.45 5.24
N ARG A 40 -15.22 -8.60 4.96
CA ARG A 40 -15.78 -8.33 3.62
C ARG A 40 -15.56 -6.91 3.10
N ASN A 41 -15.37 -5.92 3.99
CA ASN A 41 -15.11 -4.53 3.60
C ASN A 41 -13.67 -4.33 3.10
N ASP A 42 -12.77 -5.28 3.38
CA ASP A 42 -11.39 -5.26 2.90
C ASP A 42 -11.27 -5.82 1.48
N ALA A 43 -12.28 -6.53 0.98
CA ALA A 43 -12.33 -6.95 -0.41
C ALA A 43 -12.39 -5.74 -1.37
N GLY A 44 -11.96 -5.93 -2.61
CA GLY A 44 -12.02 -4.91 -3.66
C GLY A 44 -10.67 -4.58 -4.27
N LYS A 45 -10.63 -3.49 -5.05
CA LYS A 45 -9.45 -3.08 -5.80
C LYS A 45 -8.53 -2.21 -4.96
N TYR A 46 -7.27 -2.64 -4.85
CA TYR A 46 -6.17 -1.85 -4.33
C TYR A 46 -5.35 -1.33 -5.51
N VAL A 47 -4.98 -0.06 -5.47
CA VAL A 47 -4.16 0.58 -6.49
C VAL A 47 -2.80 0.88 -5.87
N PHE A 48 -1.76 0.44 -6.55
CA PHE A 48 -0.37 0.68 -6.19
C PHE A 48 0.27 1.56 -7.27
N THR A 49 0.90 2.65 -6.86
CA THR A 49 1.60 3.58 -7.75
C THR A 49 3.02 3.78 -7.23
N VAL A 50 3.96 3.77 -8.16
CA VAL A 50 5.38 4.03 -7.89
C VAL A 50 5.80 5.23 -8.73
N GLU A 51 6.31 6.27 -8.08
CA GLU A 51 6.79 7.51 -8.70
C GLU A 51 8.29 7.72 -8.47
#